data_AF-A0A7S3V7J8-F1
#
_entry.id   AF-A0A7S3V7J8-F1
#
_cell.length_a   1.000
_cell.length_b   1.000
_cell.length_c   1.000
_cell.angle_alpha   90.00
_cell.angle_beta   90.00
_cell.angle_gamma   90.00
#
_symmetry.space_group_name_H-M   'P 1'
#
loop_
_entity.id
_entity.type
_entity.pdbx_description
1 polymer ?
#
loop_
_entity_poly.entity_id
_entity_poly.type
_entity_poly.pdbx_seq_one_letter_code
_entity_poly.pdbx_strand_id
1 'polypeptide(L)'
;EKCGYDGGDCRPPRAVEGYPECVVTHPGNIGNDMCDDYLPYNSEKCGYDGGDCPTPQAANDNVYSNCFVSYPEKLGDGECYDKPPYDTYECGFDHGDCLPDYMSPTLSPTFSLAPSISAAPTLPPKPTAWPTTEESAVNVVFELLTDAYPHENRWELVDDATDTVVKSKEEPEYPLVDNTFYSEHFTLQHCVYYTLTMYDEYGDGIISGYFKVFVEGERVKGFSNGSDFGSNDSVTIYNC
;
A
#
# COMPACT_ATOMS: atom_id res chain seq x y z
N GLU A 1 20.55 23.05 -13.76
CA GLU A 1 19.89 22.49 -14.96
C GLU A 1 20.89 21.64 -15.73
N LYS A 2 20.72 20.32 -15.84
CA LYS A 2 21.78 19.45 -16.40
C LYS A 2 21.36 18.38 -17.41
N CYS A 3 20.10 18.33 -17.88
CA CYS A 3 19.66 17.31 -18.84
C CYS A 3 18.90 17.84 -20.08
N GLY A 4 18.87 19.17 -20.33
CA GLY A 4 18.45 19.75 -21.62
C GLY A 4 17.12 19.25 -22.22
N TYR A 5 16.20 18.73 -21.40
CA TYR A 5 14.97 18.08 -21.83
C TYR A 5 15.16 17.00 -22.90
N ASP A 6 16.11 16.08 -22.69
CA ASP A 6 16.41 14.99 -23.63
C ASP A 6 16.66 15.50 -25.06
N GLY A 7 17.54 16.50 -25.18
CA GLY A 7 17.87 17.09 -26.50
C GLY A 7 16.74 17.88 -27.16
N GLY A 8 15.64 18.16 -26.45
CA GLY A 8 14.46 18.86 -26.96
C GLY A 8 13.24 17.98 -27.19
N ASP A 9 13.34 16.68 -26.92
CA ASP A 9 12.24 15.72 -27.06
C ASP A 9 11.21 15.87 -25.93
N CYS A 10 11.65 16.28 -24.74
CA CYS A 10 10.73 16.65 -23.66
C CYS A 10 10.34 18.13 -23.80
N ARG A 11 9.04 18.41 -23.93
CA ARG A 11 8.56 19.80 -23.83
C ARG A 11 8.43 20.17 -22.35
N PRO A 12 8.97 21.32 -21.92
CA PRO A 12 8.73 21.79 -20.57
C PRO A 12 7.22 21.95 -20.36
N PRO A 13 6.68 21.58 -19.19
CA PRO A 13 5.29 21.85 -18.87
C PRO A 13 4.98 23.35 -19.02
N ARG A 14 3.82 23.68 -19.61
CA ARG A 14 3.38 25.06 -19.85
C ARG A 14 1.97 25.24 -19.32
N ALA A 15 1.69 26.47 -18.90
CA ALA A 15 0.34 26.89 -18.57
C ALA A 15 -0.56 26.79 -19.82
N VAL A 16 -1.79 26.31 -19.63
CA VAL A 16 -2.79 26.22 -20.70
C VAL A 16 -3.56 27.54 -20.80
N GLU A 17 -3.84 27.98 -22.02
CA GLU A 17 -4.65 29.17 -22.26
C GLU A 17 -6.07 28.96 -21.73
N GLY A 18 -6.56 29.87 -20.87
CA GLY A 18 -7.85 29.70 -20.16
C GLY A 18 -7.76 28.95 -18.83
N TYR A 19 -6.71 28.18 -18.59
CA TYR A 19 -6.43 27.46 -17.35
C TYR A 19 -5.01 27.80 -16.82
N PRO A 20 -4.79 29.00 -16.27
CA PRO A 20 -3.45 29.50 -15.94
C PRO A 20 -2.72 28.69 -14.84
N GLU A 21 -3.47 27.94 -14.03
CA GLU A 21 -2.93 27.04 -13.00
C GLU A 21 -2.75 25.59 -13.49
N CYS A 22 -3.24 25.27 -14.69
CA CYS A 22 -3.04 23.98 -15.34
C CYS A 22 -1.70 23.98 -16.06
N VAL A 23 -0.76 23.20 -15.54
CA VAL A 23 0.60 23.10 -16.09
C VAL A 23 0.81 21.67 -16.59
N VAL A 24 0.77 21.50 -17.92
CA VAL A 24 0.87 20.19 -18.59
C VAL A 24 1.94 20.21 -19.67
N THR A 25 2.43 19.04 -20.07
CA THR A 25 3.44 18.89 -21.14
C THR A 25 2.86 19.09 -22.54
N HIS A 26 1.59 18.75 -22.74
CA HIS A 26 0.88 18.87 -24.01
C HIS A 26 -0.41 19.70 -23.85
N PRO A 27 -0.33 21.04 -23.86
CA PRO A 27 -1.52 21.89 -23.67
C PRO A 27 -2.66 21.65 -24.67
N GLY A 28 -2.36 21.10 -25.85
CA GLY A 28 -3.37 20.76 -26.85
C GLY A 28 -4.21 19.52 -26.53
N ASN A 29 -3.92 18.84 -25.42
CA ASN A 29 -4.75 17.76 -24.92
C ASN A 29 -5.93 18.27 -24.08
N ILE A 30 -5.81 19.44 -23.47
CA ILE A 30 -6.89 20.04 -22.68
C ILE A 30 -7.99 20.54 -23.62
N GLY A 31 -9.23 20.05 -23.48
CA GLY A 31 -10.36 20.49 -24.29
C GLY A 31 -10.28 20.03 -25.74
N ASN A 32 -9.73 18.84 -25.98
CA ASN A 32 -9.60 18.20 -27.30
C ASN A 32 -10.75 17.21 -27.63
N ASP A 33 -11.84 17.20 -26.85
CA ASP A 33 -12.98 16.27 -26.93
C ASP A 33 -12.63 14.80 -26.63
N MET A 34 -11.44 14.51 -26.09
CA MET A 34 -11.00 13.18 -25.67
C MET A 34 -10.56 13.22 -24.21
N CYS A 35 -11.20 12.43 -23.36
CA CYS A 35 -10.88 12.41 -21.94
C CYS A 35 -9.49 11.78 -21.65
N ASP A 36 -8.52 12.62 -21.29
CA ASP A 36 -7.24 12.26 -20.68
C ASP A 36 -7.41 12.18 -19.15
N ASP A 37 -8.00 11.07 -18.65
CA ASP A 37 -8.45 10.90 -17.25
C ASP A 37 -7.35 10.79 -16.17
N TYR A 38 -6.09 11.05 -16.52
CA TYR A 38 -4.92 10.99 -15.64
C TYR A 38 -4.37 12.38 -15.28
N LEU A 39 -3.65 12.46 -14.16
CA LEU A 39 -2.97 13.69 -13.75
C LEU A 39 -1.77 14.01 -14.67
N PRO A 40 -1.47 15.29 -14.92
CA PRO A 40 -2.14 16.49 -14.41
C PRO A 40 -3.39 16.93 -15.21
N TYR A 41 -3.69 16.31 -16.36
CA TYR A 41 -4.73 16.73 -17.31
C TYR A 41 -6.14 16.71 -16.72
N ASN A 42 -6.53 15.59 -16.09
CA ASN A 42 -7.79 15.47 -15.40
C ASN A 42 -7.69 15.94 -13.94
N SER A 43 -7.55 17.25 -13.75
CA SER A 43 -7.53 17.89 -12.43
C SER A 43 -8.45 19.11 -12.40
N GLU A 44 -8.87 19.54 -11.22
CA GLU A 44 -9.68 20.77 -11.05
C GLU A 44 -9.00 21.99 -11.69
N LYS A 45 -7.68 22.12 -11.53
CA LYS A 45 -6.88 23.22 -12.12
C LYS A 45 -6.92 23.22 -13.65
N CYS A 46 -7.04 22.04 -14.24
CA CYS A 46 -7.16 21.82 -15.67
C CYS A 46 -8.62 21.69 -16.13
N GLY A 47 -9.58 21.99 -15.26
CA GLY A 47 -11.01 21.92 -15.59
C GLY A 47 -11.50 20.50 -15.88
N TYR A 48 -10.84 19.48 -15.35
CA TYR A 48 -11.08 18.06 -15.69
C TYR A 48 -10.92 17.84 -17.19
N ASP A 49 -9.68 18.05 -17.64
CA ASP A 49 -9.30 17.98 -19.05
C ASP A 49 -10.10 18.95 -19.95
N GLY A 50 -10.22 20.19 -19.50
CA GLY A 50 -10.97 21.21 -20.22
C GLY A 50 -12.49 20.99 -20.25
N GLY A 51 -12.98 20.02 -19.48
CA GLY A 51 -14.37 19.56 -19.46
C GLY A 51 -14.61 18.29 -20.29
N ASP A 52 -13.57 17.71 -20.88
CA ASP A 52 -13.68 16.48 -21.68
C ASP A 52 -13.89 15.24 -20.81
N CYS A 53 -13.40 15.29 -19.57
CA CYS A 53 -13.60 14.23 -18.59
C CYS A 53 -14.75 14.54 -17.62
N PRO A 54 -15.52 13.52 -17.21
CA PRO A 54 -16.33 13.60 -16.01
C PRO A 54 -15.47 13.96 -14.80
N THR A 55 -16.01 14.76 -13.88
CA THR A 55 -15.36 15.01 -12.60
C THR A 55 -15.16 13.67 -11.86
N PRO A 56 -13.96 13.35 -11.35
CA PRO A 56 -13.74 12.13 -10.58
C PRO A 56 -14.72 12.01 -9.42
N GLN A 57 -15.36 10.86 -9.30
CA GLN A 57 -16.34 10.56 -8.25
C GLN A 57 -15.82 9.42 -7.40
N ALA A 58 -16.30 9.34 -6.16
CA ALA A 58 -16.05 8.18 -5.33
C ALA A 58 -16.56 6.94 -6.07
N ALA A 59 -15.69 5.96 -6.32
CA ALA A 59 -16.13 4.62 -6.64
C ALA A 59 -16.98 4.19 -5.44
N ASN A 60 -18.29 3.98 -5.64
CA ASN A 60 -19.25 3.73 -4.57
C ASN A 60 -19.07 2.32 -3.97
N ASP A 61 -17.85 2.00 -3.56
CA ASP A 61 -17.43 0.76 -2.97
C ASP A 61 -17.13 1.02 -1.49
N ASN A 62 -17.77 0.26 -0.62
CA ASN A 62 -17.51 0.31 0.82
C ASN A 62 -16.11 -0.21 1.18
N VAL A 63 -15.43 -0.88 0.23
CA VAL A 63 -14.06 -1.37 0.34
C VAL A 63 -13.06 -0.25 0.05
N TYR A 64 -13.29 0.53 -1.01
CA TYR A 64 -12.35 1.54 -1.53
C TYR A 64 -12.91 2.97 -1.42
N SER A 65 -13.29 3.36 -0.21
CA SER A 65 -13.96 4.65 0.09
C SER A 65 -13.19 5.92 -0.30
N ASN A 66 -11.89 5.83 -0.62
CA ASN A 66 -11.05 6.95 -1.07
C ASN A 66 -10.63 6.82 -2.54
N CYS A 67 -11.22 5.90 -3.31
CA CYS A 67 -11.00 5.80 -4.75
C CYS A 67 -11.81 6.86 -5.49
N PHE A 68 -11.13 7.77 -6.20
CA PHE A 68 -11.78 8.78 -7.04
C PHE A 68 -11.36 8.62 -8.49
N VAL A 69 -12.31 8.20 -9.34
CA VAL A 69 -12.08 7.96 -10.77
C VAL A 69 -13.18 8.61 -11.60
N SER A 70 -12.87 8.92 -12.86
CA SER A 70 -13.86 9.50 -13.79
C SER A 70 -14.90 8.47 -14.24
N TYR A 71 -14.51 7.20 -14.32
CA TYR A 71 -15.33 6.09 -14.80
C TYR A 71 -15.31 4.92 -13.82
N PRO A 72 -16.11 4.96 -12.72
CA PRO A 72 -16.15 3.88 -11.73
C PRO A 72 -16.49 2.50 -12.30
N GLU A 73 -17.19 2.45 -13.43
CA GLU A 73 -17.55 1.22 -14.14
C GLU A 73 -16.36 0.44 -14.72
N LYS A 74 -15.20 1.08 -14.84
CA LYS A 74 -13.96 0.42 -15.27
C LYS A 74 -13.31 -0.40 -14.17
N LEU A 75 -13.61 -0.10 -12.90
CA LEU A 75 -13.00 -0.79 -11.76
C LEU A 75 -13.58 -2.20 -11.64
N GLY A 76 -12.73 -3.22 -11.70
CA GLY A 76 -13.17 -4.61 -11.54
C GLY A 76 -13.95 -5.14 -12.75
N ASP A 77 -13.73 -4.57 -13.94
CA ASP A 77 -14.37 -4.99 -15.19
C ASP A 77 -13.67 -6.19 -15.87
N GLY A 78 -12.52 -6.61 -15.33
CA GLY A 78 -11.69 -7.71 -15.81
C GLY A 78 -10.60 -7.29 -16.81
N GLU A 79 -10.49 -6.00 -17.14
CA GLU A 79 -9.34 -5.43 -17.86
C GLU A 79 -8.47 -4.63 -16.88
N CYS A 80 -7.16 -4.82 -16.90
CA CYS A 80 -6.25 -4.04 -16.06
C CYS A 80 -5.98 -2.65 -16.66
N TYR A 81 -6.43 -1.60 -15.96
CA TYR A 81 -6.08 -0.20 -16.21
C TYR A 81 -4.86 0.22 -15.37
N ASP A 82 -3.66 -0.18 -15.83
CA ASP A 82 -2.34 -0.09 -15.17
C ASP A 82 -1.78 1.33 -14.87
N LYS A 83 -2.64 2.35 -14.80
CA LYS A 83 -2.26 3.74 -14.55
C LYS A 83 -3.19 4.41 -13.55
N PRO A 84 -2.69 5.42 -12.80
CA PRO A 84 -3.54 6.31 -12.04
C PRO A 84 -4.58 6.97 -12.96
N PRO A 85 -5.84 7.11 -12.50
CA PRO A 85 -6.28 6.89 -11.11
C PRO A 85 -6.70 5.44 -10.74
N TYR A 86 -6.80 4.52 -11.70
CA TYR A 86 -7.38 3.17 -11.49
C TYR A 86 -6.42 2.21 -10.79
N ASP A 87 -5.17 2.11 -11.27
CA ASP A 87 -4.12 1.28 -10.65
C ASP A 87 -3.44 2.02 -9.49
N THR A 88 -4.24 2.30 -8.45
CA THR A 88 -3.78 2.92 -7.21
C THR A 88 -4.24 2.10 -6.03
N TYR A 89 -3.53 2.21 -4.89
CA TYR A 89 -3.93 1.54 -3.65
C TYR A 89 -5.33 1.97 -3.20
N GLU A 90 -5.64 3.26 -3.35
CA GLU A 90 -6.95 3.84 -3.03
C GLU A 90 -8.07 3.20 -3.82
N CYS A 91 -7.80 2.74 -5.05
CA CYS A 91 -8.71 2.05 -5.96
C CYS A 91 -8.48 0.53 -6.03
N GLY A 92 -7.73 -0.03 -5.07
CA GLY A 92 -7.56 -1.47 -4.96
C GLY A 92 -6.82 -2.13 -6.10
N PHE A 93 -5.94 -1.38 -6.79
CA PHE A 93 -5.28 -1.82 -8.03
C PHE A 93 -6.30 -2.29 -9.05
N ASP A 94 -7.20 -1.37 -9.41
CA ASP A 94 -8.31 -1.63 -10.32
C ASP A 94 -9.26 -2.72 -9.83
N HIS A 95 -9.63 -2.63 -8.54
CA HIS A 95 -10.37 -3.67 -7.80
C HIS A 95 -9.78 -5.08 -7.91
N GLY A 96 -8.47 -5.17 -8.16
CA GLY A 96 -7.72 -6.42 -8.28
C GLY A 96 -7.50 -6.89 -9.71
N ASP A 97 -8.00 -6.20 -10.74
CA ASP A 97 -7.77 -6.58 -12.14
C ASP A 97 -6.31 -6.42 -12.55
N CYS A 98 -5.59 -5.49 -11.92
CA CYS A 98 -4.15 -5.29 -12.10
C CYS A 98 -3.29 -6.10 -11.14
N LEU A 99 -3.90 -6.84 -10.20
CA LEU A 99 -3.15 -7.76 -9.34
C LEU A 99 -2.83 -9.06 -10.10
N PRO A 100 -1.68 -9.68 -9.81
CA PRO A 100 -1.37 -10.97 -10.40
C PRO A 100 -2.30 -12.06 -9.85
N ASP A 101 -2.70 -13.01 -10.70
CA ASP A 101 -3.71 -14.06 -10.44
C ASP A 101 -3.55 -14.84 -9.12
N TYR A 102 -2.34 -14.90 -8.56
CA TYR A 102 -2.07 -15.57 -7.28
C TYR A 102 -2.42 -14.73 -6.05
N MET A 103 -2.73 -13.45 -6.21
CA MET A 103 -3.21 -12.53 -5.17
C MET A 103 -4.71 -12.25 -5.27
N SER A 104 -5.37 -12.63 -6.36
CA SER A 104 -6.82 -12.48 -6.52
C SER A 104 -7.56 -13.45 -5.61
N PRO A 105 -8.60 -13.00 -4.88
CA PRO A 105 -9.40 -13.88 -4.05
C PRO A 105 -10.06 -14.94 -4.95
N THR A 106 -9.61 -16.19 -4.83
CA THR A 106 -10.16 -17.31 -5.58
C THR A 106 -11.60 -17.57 -5.13
N LEU A 107 -12.55 -16.95 -5.81
CA LEU A 107 -13.97 -17.27 -5.73
C LEU A 107 -14.20 -18.67 -6.34
N SER A 108 -13.81 -19.74 -5.63
CA SER A 108 -14.47 -21.06 -5.68
C SER A 108 -13.68 -22.12 -4.88
N PRO A 109 -14.20 -22.59 -3.72
CA PRO A 109 -13.87 -23.93 -3.25
C PRO A 109 -14.59 -24.95 -4.13
N THR A 110 -13.85 -25.77 -4.88
CA THR A 110 -14.41 -26.91 -5.61
C THR A 110 -14.84 -27.98 -4.61
N PHE A 111 -16.10 -27.96 -4.19
CA PHE A 111 -16.69 -29.06 -3.42
C PHE A 111 -16.63 -30.35 -4.25
N SER A 112 -15.72 -31.24 -3.89
CA SER A 112 -15.68 -32.59 -4.44
C SER A 112 -16.81 -33.41 -3.83
N LEU A 113 -17.84 -33.72 -4.61
CA LEU A 113 -18.95 -34.62 -4.25
C LEU A 113 -18.53 -36.10 -4.28
N ALA A 114 -17.38 -36.44 -3.72
CA ALA A 114 -16.98 -37.83 -3.51
C ALA A 114 -17.47 -38.28 -2.13
N PRO A 115 -18.39 -39.26 -2.03
CA PRO A 115 -18.77 -39.84 -0.74
C PRO A 115 -17.58 -40.60 -0.15
N SER A 116 -17.05 -40.13 0.98
CA SER A 116 -16.12 -40.91 1.79
C SER A 116 -16.86 -42.09 2.42
N ILE A 117 -16.56 -43.28 1.92
CA ILE A 117 -17.06 -44.54 2.47
C ILE A 117 -16.43 -44.73 3.85
N SER A 118 -17.26 -44.64 4.88
CA SER A 118 -16.92 -44.86 6.28
C SER A 118 -16.44 -46.29 6.51
N ALA A 119 -15.27 -46.45 7.12
CA ALA A 119 -14.77 -47.71 7.61
C ALA A 119 -14.26 -47.60 9.06
N ALA A 120 -14.98 -48.35 9.91
CA ALA A 120 -14.58 -48.95 11.18
C ALA A 120 -14.45 -48.07 12.45
N PRO A 121 -14.92 -48.58 13.61
CA PRO A 121 -14.89 -47.88 14.88
C PRO A 121 -13.51 -48.01 15.53
N THR A 122 -12.89 -46.89 15.84
CA THR A 122 -11.65 -46.84 16.64
C THR A 122 -11.96 -46.34 18.05
N LEU A 123 -11.22 -46.91 19.00
CA LEU A 123 -11.37 -46.89 20.46
C LEU A 123 -11.60 -45.50 21.08
N PRO A 124 -12.22 -45.43 22.28
CA PRO A 124 -12.41 -44.15 22.97
C PRO A 124 -11.05 -43.47 23.26
N PRO A 125 -10.90 -42.17 22.96
CA PRO A 125 -9.72 -41.43 23.33
C PRO A 125 -9.63 -41.28 24.85
N LYS A 126 -8.45 -41.63 25.36
CA LYS A 126 -7.97 -41.36 26.72
C LYS A 126 -8.10 -39.85 27.01
N PRO A 127 -8.72 -39.42 28.13
CA PRO A 127 -8.82 -38.00 28.46
C PRO A 127 -7.43 -37.49 28.82
N THR A 128 -6.83 -36.68 27.95
CA THR A 128 -5.48 -36.16 28.20
C THR A 128 -5.39 -34.72 27.72
N ALA A 129 -5.07 -33.85 28.69
CA ALA A 129 -4.81 -32.43 28.63
C ALA A 129 -6.01 -31.51 28.31
N TRP A 130 -6.32 -30.70 29.31
CA TRP A 130 -7.15 -29.50 29.23
C TRP A 130 -6.47 -28.51 28.27
N PRO A 131 -7.20 -27.59 27.63
CA PRO A 131 -6.57 -26.60 26.76
C PRO A 131 -5.58 -25.79 27.59
N THR A 132 -4.29 -26.01 27.34
CA THR A 132 -3.27 -25.03 27.68
C THR A 132 -3.66 -23.77 26.93
N THR A 133 -3.85 -22.68 27.66
CA THR A 133 -4.16 -21.36 27.14
C THR A 133 -3.28 -21.11 25.92
N GLU A 134 -3.84 -21.16 24.71
CA GLU A 134 -3.16 -20.55 23.57
C GLU A 134 -3.04 -19.08 23.93
N GLU A 135 -1.82 -18.62 24.17
CA GLU A 135 -1.54 -17.20 24.14
C GLU A 135 -2.06 -16.71 22.79
N SER A 136 -3.14 -15.93 22.86
CA SER A 136 -3.70 -15.30 21.69
C SER A 136 -2.55 -14.53 21.05
N ALA A 137 -2.25 -14.82 19.79
CA ALA A 137 -1.10 -14.29 19.07
C ALA A 137 -1.59 -13.40 17.92
N VAL A 138 -1.04 -12.20 17.81
CA VAL A 138 -1.41 -11.16 16.83
C VAL A 138 -0.44 -11.23 15.66
N ASN A 139 -0.96 -11.33 14.44
CA ASN A 139 -0.18 -11.26 13.21
C ASN A 139 0.11 -9.81 12.86
N VAL A 140 1.39 -9.49 12.69
CA VAL A 140 1.85 -8.18 12.28
C VAL A 140 2.67 -8.30 11.00
N VAL A 141 2.39 -7.41 10.04
CA VAL A 141 3.18 -7.26 8.82
C VAL A 141 3.79 -5.87 8.81
N PHE A 142 5.10 -5.80 8.64
CA PHE A 142 5.84 -4.56 8.46
C PHE A 142 6.39 -4.51 7.05
N GLU A 143 5.95 -3.51 6.29
CA GLU A 143 6.39 -3.25 4.93
C GLU A 143 7.32 -2.04 4.91
N LEU A 144 8.39 -2.13 4.14
CA LEU A 144 9.35 -1.06 3.90
C LEU A 144 9.70 -1.00 2.42
N LEU A 145 9.36 0.08 1.74
CA LEU A 145 9.96 0.46 0.46
C LEU A 145 11.02 1.51 0.76
N THR A 146 12.29 1.20 0.50
CA THR A 146 13.39 2.16 0.67
C THR A 146 13.39 3.20 -0.46
N ASP A 147 14.10 4.30 -0.26
CA ASP A 147 14.37 5.29 -1.30
C ASP A 147 15.78 5.12 -1.90
N ALA A 148 16.34 6.19 -2.47
CA ALA A 148 17.69 6.18 -3.02
C ALA A 148 18.81 6.14 -1.96
N TYR A 149 18.50 6.32 -0.68
CA TYR A 149 19.46 6.40 0.43
C TYR A 149 19.12 5.44 1.58
N PRO A 150 18.95 4.14 1.30
CA PRO A 150 18.54 3.14 2.29
C PRO A 150 19.51 2.97 3.47
N HIS A 151 20.77 3.39 3.31
CA HIS A 151 21.81 3.27 4.33
C HIS A 151 21.62 4.25 5.50
N GLU A 152 20.75 5.24 5.33
CA GLU A 152 20.36 6.18 6.37
C GLU A 152 19.22 5.61 7.22
N ASN A 153 18.59 4.52 6.76
CA ASN A 153 17.42 3.94 7.39
C ASN A 153 17.78 2.76 8.32
N ARG A 154 17.15 2.74 9.50
CA ARG A 154 17.13 1.57 10.40
C ARG A 154 15.79 1.50 11.12
N TRP A 155 15.41 0.34 11.63
CA TRP A 155 14.16 0.21 12.38
C TRP A 155 14.28 -0.78 13.54
N GLU A 156 13.42 -0.59 14.53
CA GLU A 156 13.28 -1.50 15.67
C GLU A 156 11.82 -1.66 16.07
N LEU A 157 11.50 -2.82 16.65
CA LEU A 157 10.22 -3.16 17.25
C LEU A 157 10.45 -3.48 18.72
N VAL A 158 9.85 -2.69 19.61
CA VAL A 158 10.01 -2.77 21.06
C VAL A 158 8.72 -3.26 21.71
N ASP A 159 8.84 -4.14 22.71
CA ASP A 159 7.77 -4.43 23.68
C ASP A 159 7.78 -3.35 24.77
N ASP A 160 6.75 -2.51 24.80
CA ASP A 160 6.67 -1.35 25.69
C ASP A 160 6.50 -1.77 27.16
N ALA A 161 6.02 -2.99 27.43
CA ALA A 161 5.84 -3.48 28.79
C ALA A 161 7.17 -3.89 29.44
N THR A 162 8.11 -4.38 28.63
CA THR A 162 9.42 -4.87 29.09
C THR A 162 10.58 -3.99 28.69
N ASP A 163 10.36 -3.02 27.79
CA ASP A 163 11.38 -2.17 27.16
C ASP A 163 12.45 -3.02 26.44
N THR A 164 12.02 -4.10 25.79
CA THR A 164 12.92 -5.02 25.08
C THR A 164 12.72 -4.97 23.58
N VAL A 165 13.82 -4.97 22.83
CA VAL A 165 13.81 -5.06 21.36
C VAL A 165 13.42 -6.48 20.96
N VAL A 166 12.23 -6.62 20.39
CA VAL A 166 11.69 -7.88 19.86
C VAL A 166 12.38 -8.22 18.55
N LYS A 167 12.55 -7.22 17.68
CA LYS A 167 13.27 -7.30 16.42
C LYS A 167 13.83 -5.95 16.02
N SER A 168 14.90 -5.96 15.25
CA SER A 168 15.45 -4.75 14.64
C SER A 168 16.21 -5.06 13.35
N LYS A 169 16.50 -4.01 12.61
CA LYS A 169 17.37 -4.02 11.45
C LYS A 169 18.37 -2.88 11.58
N GLU A 170 19.64 -3.25 11.73
CA GLU A 170 20.78 -2.34 11.76
C GLU A 170 21.85 -2.87 10.79
N GLU A 171 22.52 -1.97 10.06
CA GLU A 171 23.72 -2.31 9.28
C GLU A 171 24.84 -2.83 10.21
N PRO A 172 25.64 -3.84 9.83
CA PRO A 172 25.93 -4.28 8.45
C PRO A 172 25.50 -5.72 8.14
N GLU A 173 24.64 -6.33 8.96
CA GLU A 173 24.41 -7.79 8.87
C GLU A 173 23.80 -8.20 7.53
N TYR A 174 22.96 -7.34 6.94
CA TYR A 174 22.52 -7.41 5.53
C TYR A 174 22.06 -6.03 5.05
N PRO A 175 22.77 -5.37 4.13
CA PRO A 175 22.45 -4.00 3.82
C PRO A 175 21.10 -3.81 3.13
N LEU A 176 20.40 -2.74 3.49
CA LEU A 176 19.24 -2.30 2.73
C LEU A 176 19.69 -1.80 1.35
N VAL A 177 18.91 -2.14 0.33
CA VAL A 177 19.16 -1.80 -1.08
C VAL A 177 18.22 -0.67 -1.48
N ASP A 178 18.64 0.15 -2.42
CA ASP A 178 17.89 1.32 -2.87
C ASP A 178 16.61 0.90 -3.60
N ASN A 179 15.54 1.69 -3.42
CA ASN A 179 14.24 1.50 -4.06
C ASN A 179 13.71 0.06 -4.01
N THR A 180 13.95 -0.63 -2.89
CA THR A 180 13.68 -2.05 -2.73
C THR A 180 12.60 -2.26 -1.68
N PHE A 181 11.66 -3.14 -1.99
CA PHE A 181 10.59 -3.53 -1.09
C PHE A 181 11.01 -4.69 -0.18
N TYR A 182 10.74 -4.54 1.10
CA TYR A 182 10.92 -5.51 2.16
C TYR A 182 9.59 -5.73 2.88
N SER A 183 9.33 -6.97 3.27
CA SER A 183 8.18 -7.34 4.09
C SER A 183 8.62 -8.31 5.18
N GLU A 184 8.35 -7.93 6.42
CA GLU A 184 8.65 -8.71 7.61
C GLU A 184 7.35 -9.12 8.31
N HIS A 185 7.32 -10.37 8.75
CA HIS A 185 6.17 -10.97 9.40
C HIS A 185 6.52 -11.32 10.85
N PHE A 186 5.69 -10.86 11.80
CA PHE A 186 5.85 -11.10 13.22
C PHE A 186 4.57 -11.69 13.81
N THR A 187 4.74 -12.40 14.93
CA THR A 187 3.63 -12.84 15.78
C THR A 187 3.87 -12.27 17.17
N LEU A 188 2.97 -11.39 17.62
CA LEU A 188 3.09 -10.66 18.89
C LEU A 188 2.05 -11.15 19.91
N GLN A 189 2.29 -10.92 21.18
CA GLN A 189 1.32 -11.28 22.23
C GLN A 189 0.13 -10.31 22.22
N HIS A 190 -1.10 -10.83 22.34
CA HIS A 190 -2.29 -9.97 22.54
C HIS A 190 -2.18 -9.20 23.86
N CYS A 191 -2.83 -8.04 23.90
CA CYS A 191 -2.91 -7.19 25.08
C CYS A 191 -1.58 -6.69 25.65
N VAL A 192 -0.56 -6.63 24.79
CA VAL A 192 0.72 -5.97 25.04
C VAL A 192 0.87 -4.83 24.04
N TYR A 193 1.44 -3.71 24.50
CA TYR A 193 1.77 -2.58 23.64
C TYR A 193 3.15 -2.80 23.04
N TYR A 194 3.25 -2.61 21.73
CA TYR A 194 4.53 -2.61 21.03
C TYR A 194 4.68 -1.33 20.25
N THR A 195 5.91 -0.85 20.10
CA THR A 195 6.22 0.31 19.27
C THR A 195 7.22 -0.07 18.19
N LEU A 196 6.83 0.09 16.93
CA LEU A 196 7.76 0.02 15.80
C LEU A 196 8.26 1.43 15.50
N THR A 197 9.57 1.62 15.46
CA THR A 197 10.20 2.92 15.15
C THR A 197 11.08 2.78 13.91
N MET A 198 10.82 3.62 12.92
CA MET A 198 11.67 3.84 11.76
C MET A 198 12.56 5.05 12.02
N TYR A 199 13.83 4.97 11.68
CA TYR A 199 14.80 6.04 11.82
C TYR A 199 15.41 6.37 10.47
N ASP A 200 15.69 7.64 10.27
CA ASP A 200 16.45 8.17 9.14
C ASP A 200 17.55 9.12 9.65
N GLU A 201 18.81 8.87 9.28
CA GLU A 201 19.97 9.61 9.79
C GLU A 201 20.10 11.02 9.20
N TYR A 202 19.73 11.20 7.92
CA TYR A 202 19.78 12.51 7.27
C TYR A 202 18.68 13.44 7.78
N GLY A 203 17.53 12.87 8.14
CA GLY A 203 16.40 13.55 8.72
C GLY A 203 15.45 14.12 7.68
N ASP A 204 15.32 13.50 6.53
CA ASP A 204 14.31 13.79 5.52
C ASP A 204 13.33 12.62 5.29
N GLY A 205 13.55 11.49 5.97
CA GLY A 205 12.65 10.35 5.99
C GLY A 205 12.93 9.38 4.84
N ILE A 206 11.89 8.95 4.14
CA ILE A 206 11.99 8.04 2.99
C ILE A 206 11.14 8.62 1.85
N ILE A 207 11.62 9.71 1.24
CA ILE A 207 10.80 10.62 0.39
C ILE A 207 10.27 9.93 -0.88
N SER A 208 10.95 8.91 -1.41
CA SER A 208 10.47 8.10 -2.54
C SER A 208 10.08 6.68 -2.15
N GLY A 209 9.99 6.41 -0.85
CA GLY A 209 9.60 5.12 -0.30
C GLY A 209 8.57 5.31 0.81
N TYR A 210 8.42 4.29 1.64
CA TYR A 210 7.52 4.34 2.79
C TYR A 210 7.81 3.18 3.73
N PHE A 211 7.27 3.27 4.95
CA PHE A 211 6.98 2.11 5.75
C PHE A 211 5.51 2.04 6.18
N LYS A 212 5.01 0.82 6.36
CA LYS A 212 3.64 0.55 6.80
C LYS A 212 3.62 -0.61 7.77
N VAL A 213 2.69 -0.56 8.73
CA VAL A 213 2.45 -1.63 9.69
C VAL A 213 0.99 -2.06 9.56
N PHE A 214 0.77 -3.36 9.49
CA PHE A 214 -0.55 -3.98 9.46
C PHE A 214 -0.69 -4.94 10.64
N VAL A 215 -1.84 -4.91 11.30
CA VAL A 215 -2.20 -5.79 12.41
C VAL A 215 -3.46 -6.54 12.00
N GLU A 216 -3.38 -7.88 11.93
CA GLU A 216 -4.46 -8.73 11.41
C GLU A 216 -4.97 -8.28 10.03
N GLY A 217 -4.08 -7.72 9.21
CA GLY A 217 -4.39 -7.19 7.88
C GLY A 217 -4.90 -5.75 7.84
N GLU A 218 -5.18 -5.12 9.00
CA GLU A 218 -5.59 -3.72 9.07
C GLU A 218 -4.39 -2.79 9.24
N ARG A 219 -4.30 -1.73 8.42
CA ARG A 219 -3.21 -0.76 8.52
C ARG A 219 -3.33 0.04 9.82
N VAL A 220 -2.30 -0.04 10.67
CA VAL A 220 -2.16 0.83 11.83
C VAL A 220 -1.63 2.18 11.37
N LYS A 221 -2.43 3.22 11.57
CA LYS A 221 -2.05 4.59 11.22
C LYS A 221 -1.55 5.30 12.48
N GLY A 222 -0.26 5.66 12.50
CA GLY A 222 0.29 6.59 13.48
C GLY A 222 -0.08 8.05 13.18
N PHE A 223 0.65 8.99 13.77
CA PHE A 223 0.52 10.43 13.46
C PHE A 223 1.15 10.84 12.13
N SER A 224 1.91 9.94 11.52
CA SER A 224 2.64 10.15 10.27
C SER A 224 2.13 9.23 9.17
N ASN A 225 2.43 9.59 7.91
CA ASN A 225 2.05 8.85 6.71
C ASN A 225 3.04 7.72 6.36
N GLY A 226 4.20 7.66 7.03
CA GLY A 226 5.23 6.65 6.85
C GLY A 226 6.29 6.97 5.79
N SER A 227 6.35 8.21 5.28
CA SER A 227 7.34 8.64 4.27
C SER A 227 8.12 9.89 4.67
N ASP A 228 7.47 11.04 4.84
CA ASP A 228 8.13 12.32 5.18
C ASP A 228 8.04 12.57 6.68
N PHE A 229 8.93 11.93 7.43
CA PHE A 229 8.93 11.94 8.90
C PHE A 229 10.16 12.59 9.54
N GLY A 230 11.05 13.17 8.74
CA GLY A 230 12.31 13.68 9.22
C GLY A 230 13.18 12.56 9.81
N SER A 231 13.64 12.71 11.06
CA SER A 231 14.64 11.79 11.63
C SER A 231 14.09 10.46 12.17
N ASN A 232 12.80 10.38 12.52
CA ASN A 232 12.16 9.13 12.91
C ASN A 232 10.64 9.23 12.89
N ASP A 233 10.02 8.06 12.84
CA ASP A 233 8.59 7.88 12.96
C ASP A 233 8.27 6.61 13.73
N SER A 234 7.11 6.57 14.38
CA SER A 234 6.72 5.42 15.19
C SER A 234 5.26 5.05 15.02
N VAL A 235 4.99 3.75 15.08
CA VAL A 235 3.66 3.17 15.06
C VAL A 235 3.48 2.31 16.30
N THR A 236 2.52 2.68 17.14
CA THR A 236 2.11 1.88 18.31
C THR A 236 1.11 0.81 17.88
N ILE A 237 1.41 -0.42 18.25
CA ILE A 237 0.63 -1.63 17.98
C ILE A 237 0.01 -2.09 19.30
N TYR A 238 -1.31 -2.20 19.32
CA TYR A 238 -2.04 -2.78 20.44
C TYR A 238 -3.29 -3.49 19.92
N ASN A 239 -3.41 -4.78 20.22
CA ASN A 239 -4.56 -5.58 19.84
C ASN A 239 -5.01 -6.49 21.00
N CYS A 240 -6.25 -6.23 21.44
CA CYS A 240 -7.10 -7.02 22.33
C CYS A 240 -8.51 -7.01 21.71
#